data_AF-M9RHI9-F1
#
_entry.id   AF-M9RHI9-F1
#
_cell.length_a   1.000
_cell.length_b   1.000
_cell.length_c   1.000
_cell.angle_alpha   90.00
_cell.angle_beta   90.00
_cell.angle_gamma   90.00
#
_symmetry.space_group_name_H-M   'P 1'
#
loop_
_entity.id
_entity.type
_entity.pdbx_description
1 polymer ?
#
loop_
_entity_poly.entity_id
_entity_poly.type
_entity_poly.pdbx_seq_one_letter_code
_entity_poly.pdbx_strand_id
1 'polypeptide(L)'
;MENGSVGSISKLSGKRDEVQFGRALGWGLTAIIENAYRNLVFFYEPGDEICIFGFSRGSFAARSLVGLIRSCGIPARERLADIPDAIKRYRSMDPTTHPNTDESHAYRLDFAPRVTTSDKERAWRKRMGHSVADVVALKIAYLGVWDTVSALGAPEFLPVSKWLNVQYRFHDAELSSMVLAARHAIAIDERRITFPSYPWSNMPELNEKYDSNLVPSHMQHWFPGNHGSVGGGGNQIGLSSISLNWVALGAVRAGLAIDWPQIDKVAYHFDVTDPLDNKFGPVGLSGALMNAISRDRRGPASVDEMSMAAVDRCFKAPDYRRNRTLARAYHQLHGMDDTQRENMRAARKWVDGGFTHLPDEVTRPREWL
;
A
#
# COMPACT_ATOMS: atom_id res chain seq x y z
N MET A 1 27.18 62.26 -10.28
CA MET A 1 26.84 62.62 -8.88
C MET A 1 25.41 63.11 -8.94
N GLU A 2 24.37 62.54 -8.34
CA GLU A 2 24.11 61.44 -7.41
C GLU A 2 22.63 61.06 -7.63
N ASN A 3 22.33 59.79 -7.95
CA ASN A 3 21.69 58.78 -7.10
C ASN A 3 20.19 58.97 -6.75
N GLY A 4 19.39 57.97 -7.13
CA GLY A 4 18.02 57.75 -6.63
C GLY A 4 17.30 56.59 -7.32
N SER A 5 17.66 55.34 -6.97
CA SER A 5 16.96 54.12 -7.43
C SER A 5 15.68 53.85 -6.63
N VAL A 6 14.61 53.38 -7.25
CA VAL A 6 13.72 52.36 -6.64
C VAL A 6 13.22 51.41 -7.74
N GLY A 7 13.47 50.13 -7.53
CA GLY A 7 13.31 49.05 -8.51
C GLY A 7 11.89 48.48 -8.61
N SER A 8 11.69 47.80 -9.74
CA SER A 8 10.55 46.95 -10.05
C SER A 8 10.43 45.79 -9.05
N ILE A 9 9.33 45.75 -8.31
CA ILE A 9 8.94 44.60 -7.48
C ILE A 9 8.11 43.66 -8.36
N SER A 10 8.79 42.75 -9.06
CA SER A 10 8.18 41.51 -9.53
C SER A 10 8.69 40.37 -8.65
N LYS A 11 7.80 39.76 -7.85
CA LYS A 11 7.83 38.38 -7.33
C LYS A 11 7.06 38.32 -6.01
N LEU A 12 5.84 37.75 -6.03
CA LEU A 12 5.17 37.15 -4.87
C LEU A 12 3.89 36.41 -5.33
N SER A 13 4.03 35.40 -6.20
CA SER A 13 2.90 34.51 -6.55
C SER A 13 3.20 33.03 -6.35
N GLY A 14 4.45 32.57 -6.37
CA GLY A 14 4.76 31.13 -6.36
C GLY A 14 4.57 30.40 -5.02
N LYS A 15 4.56 31.09 -3.88
CA LYS A 15 4.52 30.44 -2.54
C LYS A 15 3.11 30.18 -2.00
N ARG A 16 2.07 30.82 -2.52
CA ARG A 16 0.69 30.64 -2.02
C ARG A 16 0.02 29.40 -2.64
N ASP A 17 0.32 29.10 -3.90
CA ASP A 17 -0.31 28.02 -4.64
C ASP A 17 0.20 26.63 -4.21
N GLU A 18 1.50 26.48 -3.91
CA GLU A 18 2.07 25.23 -3.39
C GLU A 18 1.54 24.87 -2.00
N VAL A 19 1.38 25.87 -1.13
CA VAL A 19 0.84 25.68 0.23
C VAL A 19 -0.66 25.36 0.19
N GLN A 20 -1.41 25.96 -0.75
CA GLN A 20 -2.83 25.61 -0.96
C GLN A 20 -3.00 24.22 -1.57
N PHE A 21 -2.15 23.83 -2.52
CA PHE A 21 -2.20 22.49 -3.12
C PHE A 21 -1.84 21.41 -2.08
N GLY A 22 -0.77 21.59 -1.31
CA GLY A 22 -0.41 20.68 -0.20
C GLY A 22 -1.50 20.56 0.87
N ARG A 23 -2.25 21.64 1.14
CA ARG A 23 -3.43 21.63 2.02
C ARG A 23 -4.61 20.87 1.41
N ALA A 24 -4.98 21.13 0.16
CA ALA A 24 -6.08 20.45 -0.52
C ALA A 24 -5.82 18.95 -0.67
N LEU A 25 -4.58 18.54 -0.94
CA LEU A 25 -4.20 17.14 -1.10
C LEU A 25 -4.28 16.34 0.21
N GLY A 26 -3.87 16.92 1.34
CA GLY A 26 -3.91 16.22 2.63
C GLY A 26 -5.30 16.22 3.30
N TRP A 27 -6.11 17.27 3.06
CA TRP A 27 -7.53 17.27 3.44
C TRP A 27 -8.32 16.25 2.61
N GLY A 28 -8.01 16.12 1.31
CA GLY A 28 -8.60 15.09 0.44
C GLY A 28 -8.33 13.67 0.96
N LEU A 29 -7.13 13.38 1.46
CA LEU A 29 -6.80 12.05 1.99
C LEU A 29 -7.58 11.70 3.26
N THR A 30 -7.73 12.66 4.18
CA THR A 30 -8.56 12.47 5.39
C THR A 30 -10.02 12.21 5.01
N ALA A 31 -10.55 12.98 4.06
CA ALA A 31 -11.91 12.79 3.55
C ALA A 31 -12.11 11.43 2.86
N ILE A 32 -11.11 10.96 2.09
CA ILE A 32 -11.17 9.62 1.47
C ILE A 32 -11.30 8.54 2.53
N ILE A 33 -10.50 8.61 3.60
CA ILE A 33 -10.51 7.59 4.67
C ILE A 33 -11.80 7.66 5.47
N GLU A 34 -12.25 8.86 5.83
CA GLU A 34 -13.52 9.05 6.53
C GLU A 34 -14.69 8.52 5.70
N ASN A 35 -14.76 8.88 4.41
CA ASN A 35 -15.81 8.40 3.52
C ASN A 35 -15.75 6.88 3.32
N ALA A 36 -14.57 6.30 3.16
CA ALA A 36 -14.41 4.85 3.06
C ALA A 36 -14.88 4.15 4.34
N TYR A 37 -14.52 4.67 5.52
CA TYR A 37 -14.95 4.12 6.79
C TYR A 37 -16.46 4.29 7.02
N ARG A 38 -17.04 5.45 6.66
CA ARG A 38 -18.49 5.69 6.68
C ARG A 38 -19.24 4.70 5.79
N ASN A 39 -18.79 4.52 4.55
CA ASN A 39 -19.38 3.55 3.63
C ASN A 39 -19.26 2.13 4.17
N LEU A 40 -18.10 1.77 4.73
CA LEU A 40 -17.92 0.47 5.37
C LEU A 40 -18.92 0.27 6.52
N VAL A 41 -19.05 1.22 7.43
CA VAL A 41 -20.06 1.16 8.52
C VAL A 41 -21.48 1.05 7.97
N PHE A 42 -21.76 1.73 6.86
CA PHE A 42 -23.08 1.70 6.24
C PHE A 42 -23.40 0.32 5.63
N PHE A 43 -22.44 -0.35 4.99
CA PHE A 43 -22.72 -1.60 4.27
C PHE A 43 -22.37 -2.88 5.04
N TYR A 44 -21.40 -2.84 5.94
CA TYR A 44 -20.88 -4.01 6.63
C TYR A 44 -21.92 -4.65 7.55
N GLU A 45 -22.14 -5.96 7.36
CA GLU A 45 -22.75 -6.83 8.36
C GLU A 45 -21.69 -7.71 9.03
N PRO A 46 -21.83 -8.01 10.33
CA PRO A 46 -20.89 -8.88 11.03
C PRO A 46 -20.75 -10.24 10.34
N GLY A 47 -19.55 -10.52 9.84
CA GLY A 47 -19.23 -11.74 9.09
C GLY A 47 -18.82 -11.49 7.64
N ASP A 48 -19.11 -10.31 7.10
CA ASP A 48 -18.67 -9.93 5.76
C ASP A 48 -17.13 -9.93 5.63
N GLU A 49 -16.63 -10.39 4.49
CA GLU A 49 -15.22 -10.34 4.16
C GLU A 49 -14.83 -8.95 3.65
N ILE A 50 -13.77 -8.39 4.22
CA ILE A 50 -13.29 -7.04 3.85
C ILE A 50 -12.02 -7.16 3.04
N CYS A 51 -12.08 -6.74 1.77
CA CYS A 51 -10.93 -6.58 0.88
C CYS A 51 -10.67 -5.09 0.65
N ILE A 52 -9.45 -4.63 0.86
CA ILE A 52 -9.07 -3.22 0.70
C ILE A 52 -7.97 -3.10 -0.33
N PHE A 53 -8.15 -2.18 -1.28
CA PHE A 53 -7.19 -1.90 -2.33
C PHE A 53 -6.75 -0.44 -2.30
N GLY A 54 -5.50 -0.18 -2.66
CA GLY A 54 -5.02 1.18 -2.78
C GLY A 54 -3.78 1.28 -3.65
N PHE A 55 -3.67 2.37 -4.41
CA PHE A 55 -2.46 2.74 -5.15
C PHE A 55 -1.97 4.10 -4.68
N SER A 56 -0.65 4.28 -4.51
CA SER A 56 -0.05 5.56 -4.16
C SER A 56 -0.54 6.10 -2.81
N ARG A 57 -1.06 7.33 -2.79
CA ARG A 57 -1.80 7.90 -1.65
C ARG A 57 -3.04 7.10 -1.29
N GLY A 58 -3.65 6.40 -2.24
CA GLY A 58 -4.71 5.42 -1.98
C GLY A 58 -4.22 4.23 -1.16
N SER A 59 -2.98 3.77 -1.37
CA SER A 59 -2.35 2.74 -0.52
C SER A 59 -2.15 3.22 0.90
N PHE A 60 -1.77 4.50 1.05
CA PHE A 60 -1.74 5.15 2.35
C PHE A 60 -3.12 5.13 2.99
N ALA A 61 -4.16 5.57 2.28
CA ALA A 61 -5.55 5.55 2.75
C ALA A 61 -6.00 4.15 3.17
N ALA A 62 -5.72 3.14 2.35
CA ALA A 62 -6.04 1.75 2.62
C ALA A 62 -5.40 1.26 3.93
N ARG A 63 -4.11 1.53 4.13
CA ARG A 63 -3.41 1.18 5.38
C ARG A 63 -3.94 1.95 6.58
N SER A 64 -4.24 3.24 6.42
CA SER A 64 -4.86 4.05 7.48
C SER A 64 -6.25 3.53 7.85
N LEU A 65 -7.05 3.10 6.87
CA LEU A 65 -8.37 2.53 7.07
C LEU A 65 -8.27 1.22 7.87
N VAL A 66 -7.32 0.34 7.54
CA VAL A 66 -7.04 -0.85 8.37
C VAL A 66 -6.68 -0.46 9.81
N GLY A 67 -5.84 0.56 9.99
CA GLY A 67 -5.50 1.09 11.31
C GLY A 67 -6.70 1.63 12.09
N LEU A 68 -7.59 2.37 11.41
CA LEU A 68 -8.82 2.92 11.98
C LEU A 68 -9.78 1.80 12.39
N ILE A 69 -10.00 0.80 11.53
CA ILE A 69 -10.80 -0.39 11.82
C ILE A 69 -10.22 -1.14 13.03
N ARG A 70 -8.90 -1.32 13.10
CA ARG A 70 -8.23 -1.93 14.25
C ARG A 70 -8.42 -1.11 15.53
N SER A 71 -8.41 0.21 15.44
CA SER A 71 -8.51 1.11 16.59
C SER A 71 -9.95 1.18 17.12
N CYS A 72 -10.94 1.28 16.24
CA CYS A 72 -12.32 1.59 16.60
C CYS A 72 -13.31 0.41 16.41
N GLY A 73 -12.96 -0.63 15.66
CA GLY A 73 -13.92 -1.65 15.21
C GLY A 73 -14.76 -1.15 14.04
N ILE A 74 -15.94 -1.74 13.84
CA ILE A 74 -16.97 -1.26 12.90
C ILE A 74 -18.28 -1.17 13.70
N PRO A 75 -18.77 0.04 14.00
CA PRO A 75 -19.99 0.22 14.78
C PRO A 75 -21.25 -0.13 13.99
N ALA A 76 -22.41 -0.11 14.65
CA ALA A 76 -23.70 -0.19 13.97
C ALA A 76 -24.01 1.12 13.21
N ARG A 77 -24.88 1.04 12.20
CA ARG A 77 -25.20 2.16 11.28
C ARG A 77 -25.71 3.40 12.02
N GLU A 78 -26.35 3.22 13.16
CA GLU A 78 -26.90 4.29 13.99
C GLU A 78 -25.80 5.18 14.58
N ARG A 79 -24.56 4.68 14.67
CA ARG A 79 -23.39 5.41 15.19
C ARG A 79 -22.63 6.19 14.11
N LEU A 80 -23.16 6.32 12.88
CA LEU A 80 -22.51 7.09 11.80
C LEU A 80 -22.21 8.55 12.20
N ALA A 81 -23.02 9.13 13.08
CA ALA A 81 -22.81 10.48 13.61
C ALA A 81 -21.55 10.59 14.49
N ASP A 82 -21.11 9.50 15.10
CA ASP A 82 -20.00 9.45 16.07
C ASP A 82 -18.64 9.17 15.39
N ILE A 83 -18.63 8.89 14.08
CA ILE A 83 -17.41 8.62 13.31
C ILE A 83 -16.36 9.74 13.42
N PRO A 84 -16.71 11.04 13.38
CA PRO A 84 -15.73 12.10 13.58
C PRO A 84 -14.96 11.98 14.90
N ASP A 85 -15.64 11.58 15.99
CA ASP A 85 -15.00 11.38 17.29
C ASP A 85 -14.15 10.13 17.32
N ALA A 86 -14.57 9.05 16.65
CA ALA A 86 -13.75 7.86 16.45
C ALA A 86 -12.45 8.17 15.70
N ILE A 87 -12.53 8.95 14.62
CA ILE A 87 -11.36 9.39 13.85
C ILE A 87 -10.48 10.31 14.71
N LYS A 88 -11.07 11.24 15.48
CA LYS A 88 -10.34 12.09 16.42
C LYS A 88 -9.58 11.26 17.46
N ARG A 89 -10.21 10.22 18.00
CA ARG A 89 -9.58 9.26 18.93
C ARG A 89 -8.44 8.49 18.26
N TYR A 90 -8.66 7.94 17.08
CA TYR A 90 -7.61 7.25 16.29
C TYR A 90 -6.40 8.16 16.04
N ARG A 91 -6.65 9.46 15.87
CA ARG A 91 -5.63 10.50 15.69
C ARG A 91 -4.99 11.02 16.97
N SER A 92 -5.40 10.54 18.13
CA SER A 92 -4.84 10.98 19.40
C SER A 92 -3.44 10.38 19.61
N MET A 93 -2.53 11.18 20.17
CA MET A 93 -1.23 10.72 20.65
C MET A 93 -1.26 10.29 22.13
N ASP A 94 -2.43 10.13 22.71
CA ASP A 94 -2.57 9.63 24.07
C ASP A 94 -2.20 8.13 24.12
N PRO A 95 -1.31 7.67 25.03
CA PRO A 95 -0.99 6.26 25.16
C PRO A 95 -2.22 5.35 25.40
N THR A 96 -3.28 5.87 26.03
CA THR A 96 -4.53 5.15 26.31
C THR A 96 -5.38 4.88 25.06
N THR A 97 -5.08 5.53 23.92
CA THR A 97 -5.76 5.28 22.64
C THR A 97 -5.07 4.21 21.79
N HIS A 98 -4.02 3.56 22.31
CA HIS A 98 -3.39 2.43 21.64
C HIS A 98 -4.33 1.22 21.59
N PRO A 99 -4.53 0.54 20.43
CA PRO A 99 -5.57 -0.47 20.23
C PRO A 99 -5.58 -1.65 21.20
N ASN A 100 -4.46 -1.96 21.86
CA ASN A 100 -4.38 -3.10 22.79
C ASN A 100 -4.53 -2.70 24.26
N THR A 101 -4.84 -1.44 24.57
CA THR A 101 -5.08 -0.99 25.94
C THR A 101 -6.50 -1.34 26.39
N ASP A 102 -6.69 -1.46 27.70
CA ASP A 102 -7.99 -1.75 28.28
C ASP A 102 -8.98 -0.59 28.03
N GLU A 103 -8.52 0.66 27.97
CA GLU A 103 -9.36 1.81 27.61
C GLU A 103 -9.84 1.71 26.15
N SER A 104 -9.00 1.22 25.24
CA SER A 104 -9.41 1.00 23.85
C SER A 104 -10.33 -0.21 23.71
N HIS A 105 -10.15 -1.25 24.51
CA HIS A 105 -11.09 -2.37 24.59
C HIS A 105 -12.47 -1.90 25.10
N ALA A 106 -12.50 -1.08 26.15
CA ALA A 106 -13.73 -0.50 26.69
C ALA A 106 -14.42 0.43 25.68
N TYR A 107 -13.65 1.31 25.03
CA TYR A 107 -14.17 2.17 23.97
C TYR A 107 -14.81 1.35 22.84
N ARG A 108 -14.16 0.29 22.35
CA ARG A 108 -14.71 -0.55 21.28
C ARG A 108 -15.90 -1.38 21.73
N LEU A 109 -15.95 -1.79 23.00
CA LEU A 109 -17.13 -2.46 23.54
C LEU A 109 -18.37 -1.56 23.49
N ASP A 110 -18.24 -0.26 23.76
CA ASP A 110 -19.32 0.71 23.58
C ASP A 110 -19.59 1.01 22.10
N PHE A 111 -18.55 1.35 21.36
CA PHE A 111 -18.67 1.89 20.01
C PHE A 111 -19.08 0.82 18.99
N ALA A 112 -18.46 -0.35 19.06
CA ALA A 112 -18.61 -1.46 18.12
C ALA A 112 -18.81 -2.81 18.85
N PRO A 113 -19.90 -2.98 19.64
CA PRO A 113 -20.08 -4.14 20.51
C PRO A 113 -20.13 -5.48 19.76
N ARG A 114 -20.62 -5.50 18.52
CA ARG A 114 -20.78 -6.72 17.70
C ARG A 114 -19.48 -7.31 17.19
N VAL A 115 -18.36 -6.60 17.32
CA VAL A 115 -17.05 -7.03 16.82
C VAL A 115 -15.94 -6.89 17.86
N THR A 116 -14.91 -7.74 17.75
CA THR A 116 -13.62 -7.58 18.44
C THR A 116 -12.49 -7.50 17.42
N THR A 117 -11.47 -6.71 17.69
CA THR A 117 -10.34 -6.47 16.76
C THR A 117 -9.11 -7.33 17.06
N SER A 118 -9.08 -8.01 18.21
CA SER A 118 -7.99 -8.89 18.61
C SER A 118 -8.42 -9.95 19.63
N ASP A 119 -7.62 -11.02 19.77
CA ASP A 119 -7.83 -12.04 20.79
C ASP A 119 -7.65 -11.47 22.20
N LYS A 120 -6.78 -10.47 22.36
CA LYS A 120 -6.56 -9.74 23.62
C LYS A 120 -7.84 -9.03 24.07
N GLU A 121 -8.52 -8.35 23.14
CA GLU A 121 -9.80 -7.70 23.40
C GLU A 121 -10.89 -8.72 23.74
N ARG A 122 -10.99 -9.83 22.98
CA ARG A 122 -11.96 -10.90 23.26
C ARG A 122 -11.75 -11.50 24.65
N ALA A 123 -10.50 -11.78 25.03
CA ALA A 123 -10.16 -12.27 26.36
C ALA A 123 -10.46 -11.23 27.45
N TRP A 124 -10.18 -9.95 27.18
CA TRP A 124 -10.52 -8.84 28.08
C TRP A 124 -12.03 -8.76 28.33
N ARG A 125 -12.86 -8.82 27.29
CA ARG A 125 -14.33 -8.79 27.42
C ARG A 125 -14.85 -9.93 28.29
N LYS A 126 -14.32 -11.15 28.12
CA LYS A 126 -14.64 -12.31 28.98
C LYS A 126 -14.28 -12.06 30.44
N ARG A 127 -13.09 -11.53 30.73
CA ARG A 127 -12.65 -11.20 32.11
C ARG A 127 -13.55 -10.15 32.76
N MET A 128 -14.06 -9.21 31.98
CA MET A 128 -15.00 -8.18 32.42
C MET A 128 -16.45 -8.66 32.53
N GLY A 129 -16.74 -9.95 32.27
CA GLY A 129 -18.07 -10.53 32.41
C GLY A 129 -18.99 -10.34 31.20
N HIS A 130 -18.47 -9.89 30.06
CA HIS A 130 -19.26 -9.75 28.82
C HIS A 130 -19.28 -11.04 28.01
N SER A 131 -20.47 -11.40 27.50
CA SER A 131 -20.61 -12.48 26.53
C SER A 131 -19.87 -12.13 25.23
N VAL A 132 -19.24 -13.13 24.63
CA VAL A 132 -18.56 -13.02 23.32
C VAL A 132 -19.00 -14.11 22.35
N ALA A 133 -20.10 -14.81 22.64
CA ALA A 133 -20.62 -15.89 21.80
C ALA A 133 -21.00 -15.38 20.40
N ASP A 134 -21.76 -14.27 20.35
CA ASP A 134 -22.26 -13.68 19.10
C ASP A 134 -21.39 -12.52 18.60
N VAL A 135 -20.16 -12.42 19.11
CA VAL A 135 -19.24 -11.32 18.75
C VAL A 135 -18.28 -11.80 17.69
N VAL A 136 -18.27 -11.14 16.53
CA VAL A 136 -17.42 -11.50 15.39
C VAL A 136 -15.98 -11.05 15.63
N ALA A 137 -15.03 -11.93 15.36
CA ALA A 137 -13.61 -11.54 15.30
C ALA A 137 -13.38 -10.82 13.98
N LEU A 138 -13.31 -9.49 14.01
CA LEU A 138 -13.14 -8.68 12.83
C LEU A 138 -11.76 -8.91 12.22
N LYS A 139 -11.74 -9.22 10.92
CA LYS A 139 -10.55 -9.46 10.12
C LYS A 139 -10.64 -8.70 8.80
N ILE A 140 -9.48 -8.40 8.23
CA ILE A 140 -9.38 -7.94 6.85
C ILE A 140 -8.95 -9.16 6.04
N ALA A 141 -9.82 -9.65 5.17
CA ALA A 141 -9.54 -10.82 4.34
C ALA A 141 -8.31 -10.55 3.46
N TYR A 142 -8.25 -9.36 2.85
CA TYR A 142 -7.17 -9.02 1.95
C TYR A 142 -6.80 -7.53 1.92
N LEU A 143 -5.50 -7.22 1.87
CA LEU A 143 -4.97 -5.88 1.59
C LEU A 143 -4.05 -5.91 0.37
N GLY A 144 -4.51 -5.35 -0.75
CA GLY A 144 -3.75 -5.22 -1.99
C GLY A 144 -3.29 -3.78 -2.23
N VAL A 145 -1.98 -3.52 -2.17
CA VAL A 145 -1.46 -2.17 -2.32
C VAL A 145 -0.34 -2.05 -3.35
N TRP A 146 -0.33 -0.93 -4.07
CA TRP A 146 0.71 -0.59 -5.03
C TRP A 146 1.45 0.66 -4.58
N ASP A 147 2.76 0.54 -4.51
CA ASP A 147 3.74 1.58 -4.28
C ASP A 147 3.30 2.63 -3.24
N THR A 148 3.15 2.18 -1.99
CA THR A 148 2.72 3.07 -0.90
C THR A 148 3.73 4.19 -0.74
N VAL A 149 3.28 5.42 -0.97
CA VAL A 149 4.06 6.64 -0.78
C VAL A 149 3.45 7.50 0.32
N SER A 150 4.31 8.20 1.07
CA SER A 150 3.84 9.15 2.07
C SER A 150 3.12 10.31 1.40
N ALA A 151 2.19 10.94 2.12
CA ALA A 151 1.60 12.22 1.75
C ALA A 151 2.60 13.41 1.88
N LEU A 152 3.92 13.13 1.82
CA LEU A 152 5.05 14.03 2.01
C LEU A 152 5.12 15.10 0.90
N GLY A 153 4.22 16.05 1.00
CA GLY A 153 4.23 17.37 0.38
C GLY A 153 3.61 18.44 1.30
N ALA A 154 3.22 18.08 2.52
CA ALA A 154 2.65 19.00 3.50
C ALA A 154 3.74 19.51 4.46
N PRO A 155 4.05 20.83 4.47
CA PRO A 155 4.92 21.44 5.47
C PRO A 155 4.57 21.03 6.92
N GLU A 156 5.55 20.91 7.81
CA GLU A 156 5.39 20.48 9.21
C GLU A 156 4.33 21.27 10.00
N PHE A 157 4.03 22.51 9.61
CA PHE A 157 3.00 23.34 10.24
C PHE A 157 1.56 23.02 9.80
N LEU A 158 1.34 22.16 8.80
CA LEU A 158 0.00 21.80 8.32
C LEU A 158 -0.61 20.66 9.16
N PRO A 159 -1.95 20.64 9.39
CA PRO A 159 -2.62 19.60 10.18
C PRO A 159 -2.38 18.15 9.73
N VAL A 160 -1.95 17.96 8.48
CA VAL A 160 -1.61 16.67 7.87
C VAL A 160 -0.29 16.12 8.39
N SER A 161 0.68 16.95 8.79
CA SER A 161 1.93 16.47 9.41
C SER A 161 1.66 15.79 10.76
N LYS A 162 0.74 16.34 11.55
CA LYS A 162 0.26 15.72 12.80
C LYS A 162 -0.46 14.40 12.54
N TRP A 163 -1.20 14.29 11.43
CA TRP A 163 -1.87 13.06 11.03
C TRP A 163 -0.91 12.00 10.48
N LEU A 164 0.13 12.43 9.75
CA LEU A 164 1.24 11.58 9.38
C LEU A 164 1.88 11.03 10.67
N ASN A 165 2.21 11.89 11.64
CA ASN A 165 2.76 11.56 12.98
C ASN A 165 1.92 10.53 13.78
N VAL A 166 0.60 10.46 13.57
CA VAL A 166 -0.26 9.43 14.19
C VAL A 166 0.04 8.04 13.64
N GLN A 167 0.34 7.92 12.35
CA GLN A 167 0.79 6.64 11.77
C GLN A 167 2.11 6.16 12.36
N TYR A 168 3.02 7.08 12.72
CA TYR A 168 4.32 6.74 13.30
C TYR A 168 4.23 6.10 14.70
N ARG A 169 3.06 6.11 15.36
CA ARG A 169 2.86 5.37 16.63
C ARG A 169 2.30 3.96 16.44
N PHE A 170 1.78 3.62 15.27
CA PHE A 170 1.40 2.25 14.95
C PHE A 170 2.56 1.55 14.25
N HIS A 171 3.70 1.41 14.95
CA HIS A 171 4.87 0.61 14.56
C HIS A 171 5.24 0.76 13.07
N ASP A 172 6.06 1.76 12.74
CA ASP A 172 6.43 2.39 11.45
C ASP A 172 6.41 1.61 10.10
N ALA A 173 6.25 0.29 10.09
CA ALA A 173 6.11 -0.53 8.89
C ALA A 173 5.35 -1.84 9.15
N GLU A 174 4.74 -2.01 10.32
CA GLU A 174 4.11 -3.25 10.71
C GLU A 174 2.67 -3.33 10.23
N LEU A 175 2.39 -4.36 9.46
CA LEU A 175 1.04 -4.72 9.08
C LEU A 175 0.32 -5.34 10.28
N SER A 176 -0.94 -4.97 10.50
CA SER A 176 -1.73 -5.54 11.59
C SER A 176 -2.02 -7.02 11.36
N SER A 177 -1.88 -7.84 12.40
CA SER A 177 -2.32 -9.25 12.40
C SER A 177 -3.84 -9.45 12.28
N MET A 178 -4.61 -8.37 12.14
CA MET A 178 -6.01 -8.42 11.69
C MET A 178 -6.11 -8.74 10.19
N VAL A 179 -5.09 -8.39 9.42
CA VAL A 179 -5.00 -8.71 7.99
C VAL A 179 -4.60 -10.18 7.85
N LEU A 180 -5.39 -10.94 7.10
CA LEU A 180 -5.18 -12.38 6.90
C LEU A 180 -4.24 -12.65 5.74
N ALA A 181 -4.36 -11.88 4.66
CA ALA A 181 -3.49 -11.92 3.51
C ALA A 181 -3.22 -10.52 2.95
N ALA A 182 -2.04 -10.30 2.39
CA ALA A 182 -1.67 -9.02 1.81
C ALA A 182 -0.67 -9.15 0.66
N ARG A 183 -0.75 -8.21 -0.28
CA ARG A 183 0.21 -8.03 -1.37
C ARG A 183 0.62 -6.57 -1.46
N HIS A 184 1.93 -6.30 -1.49
CA HIS A 184 2.48 -4.96 -1.74
C HIS A 184 3.47 -4.98 -2.91
N ALA A 185 3.07 -4.36 -4.02
CA ALA A 185 3.94 -4.20 -5.19
C ALA A 185 4.68 -2.86 -5.11
N ILE A 186 6.02 -2.87 -5.04
CA ILE A 186 6.84 -1.66 -4.83
C ILE A 186 7.65 -1.35 -6.09
N ALA A 187 7.69 -0.07 -6.49
CA ALA A 187 8.47 0.39 -7.64
C ALA A 187 9.97 0.49 -7.34
N ILE A 188 10.80 -0.16 -8.17
CA ILE A 188 12.27 -0.09 -8.14
C ILE A 188 12.77 1.24 -8.71
N ASP A 189 12.17 1.72 -9.81
CA ASP A 189 12.71 2.83 -10.60
C ASP A 189 12.08 4.18 -10.30
N GLU A 190 11.30 4.27 -9.23
CA GLU A 190 10.80 5.55 -8.75
C GLU A 190 11.91 6.32 -8.04
N ARG A 191 12.23 7.50 -8.56
CA ARG A 191 13.36 8.33 -8.10
C ARG A 191 12.94 9.68 -7.55
N ARG A 192 11.66 10.04 -7.58
CA ARG A 192 11.21 11.34 -7.06
C ARG A 192 11.31 11.34 -5.54
N ILE A 193 11.98 12.34 -4.98
CA ILE A 193 12.17 12.46 -3.53
C ILE A 193 10.85 12.59 -2.75
N THR A 194 9.80 13.07 -3.41
CA THR A 194 8.43 13.17 -2.87
C THR A 194 7.67 11.84 -2.84
N PHE A 195 8.25 10.77 -3.37
CA PHE A 195 7.66 9.43 -3.41
C PHE A 195 8.54 8.41 -2.66
N PRO A 196 8.82 8.60 -1.35
CA PRO A 196 9.49 7.57 -0.56
C PRO A 196 8.58 6.34 -0.40
N SER A 197 9.14 5.15 -0.61
CA SER A 197 8.43 3.88 -0.39
C SER A 197 8.32 3.55 1.10
N TYR A 198 7.22 2.91 1.50
CA TYR A 198 7.01 2.38 2.86
C TYR A 198 6.78 0.86 2.85
N PRO A 199 7.84 0.06 2.67
CA PRO A 199 7.75 -1.40 2.77
C PRO A 199 7.25 -1.83 4.15
N TRP A 200 6.59 -2.98 4.24
CA TRP A 200 6.31 -3.61 5.53
C TRP A 200 7.56 -4.25 6.12
N SER A 201 7.67 -4.25 7.45
CA SER A 201 8.84 -4.76 8.18
C SER A 201 8.60 -6.08 8.90
N ASN A 202 7.35 -6.51 9.07
CA ASN A 202 6.97 -7.65 9.91
C ASN A 202 6.32 -8.82 9.15
N MET A 203 6.57 -8.92 7.85
CA MET A 203 5.98 -9.98 7.05
C MET A 203 6.44 -11.40 7.44
N PRO A 204 7.73 -11.65 7.73
CA PRO A 204 8.17 -12.98 8.18
C PRO A 204 7.40 -13.44 9.42
N GLU A 205 7.27 -12.57 10.42
CA GLU A 205 6.58 -12.85 11.68
C GLU A 205 5.08 -13.09 11.47
N LEU A 206 4.46 -12.37 10.52
CA LEU A 206 3.06 -12.61 10.16
C LEU A 206 2.90 -13.96 9.45
N ASN A 207 3.80 -14.33 8.55
CA ASN A 207 3.73 -15.60 7.83
C ASN A 207 4.01 -16.81 8.74
N GLU A 208 4.96 -16.72 9.68
CA GLU A 208 5.17 -17.73 10.72
C GLU A 208 3.91 -17.96 11.59
N LYS A 209 3.12 -16.91 11.85
CA LYS A 209 1.88 -17.07 12.60
C LYS A 209 0.81 -17.87 11.85
N TYR A 210 0.84 -17.86 10.51
CA TYR A 210 -0.10 -18.55 9.64
C TYR A 210 0.51 -19.80 8.97
N ASP A 211 1.59 -20.35 9.56
CA ASP A 211 2.50 -21.42 9.07
C ASP A 211 1.85 -22.76 8.65
N SER A 212 0.52 -22.91 8.78
CA SER A 212 -0.16 -24.09 8.25
C SER A 212 -0.28 -24.06 6.72
N ASN A 213 -0.01 -22.93 6.09
CA ASN A 213 -0.14 -22.75 4.65
C ASN A 213 1.20 -22.87 3.94
N LEU A 214 1.27 -23.80 2.98
CA LEU A 214 2.38 -23.96 2.05
C LEU A 214 2.71 -22.67 1.26
N VAL A 215 1.75 -21.74 1.19
CA VAL A 215 1.85 -20.44 0.53
C VAL A 215 1.78 -19.31 1.58
N PRO A 216 2.78 -18.41 1.64
CA PRO A 216 2.73 -17.22 2.49
C PRO A 216 1.51 -16.33 2.19
N SER A 217 0.77 -15.93 3.22
CA SER A 217 -0.40 -15.07 3.03
C SER A 217 0.00 -13.58 2.89
N HIS A 218 1.14 -13.18 3.43
CA HIS A 218 1.66 -11.82 3.36
C HIS A 218 2.87 -11.77 2.45
N MET A 219 2.79 -11.02 1.35
CA MET A 219 3.93 -10.84 0.44
C MET A 219 4.10 -9.40 -0.02
N GLN A 220 5.34 -9.10 -0.35
CA GLN A 220 5.78 -7.81 -0.84
C GLN A 220 6.92 -8.06 -1.81
N HIS A 221 6.82 -7.47 -2.99
CA HIS A 221 7.85 -7.61 -4.01
C HIS A 221 8.19 -6.28 -4.67
N TRP A 222 9.45 -6.16 -5.04
CA TRP A 222 9.97 -5.08 -5.85
C TRP A 222 9.74 -5.41 -7.34
N PHE A 223 9.01 -4.53 -8.02
CA PHE A 223 8.67 -4.63 -9.45
C PHE A 223 9.48 -3.60 -10.25
N PRO A 224 9.89 -3.94 -11.48
CA PRO A 224 10.59 -3.00 -12.33
C PRO A 224 9.64 -1.87 -12.78
N GLY A 225 10.20 -0.71 -13.02
CA GLY A 225 9.48 0.49 -13.40
C GLY A 225 9.27 1.47 -12.24
N ASN A 226 8.87 2.69 -12.61
CA ASN A 226 8.54 3.75 -11.68
C ASN A 226 7.11 3.58 -11.12
N HIS A 227 6.67 4.56 -10.35
CA HIS A 227 5.37 4.53 -9.68
C HIS A 227 4.18 4.23 -10.62
N GLY A 228 4.14 4.83 -11.81
CA GLY A 228 3.09 4.59 -12.80
C GLY A 228 3.28 3.27 -13.55
N SER A 229 4.51 2.79 -13.70
CA SER A 229 4.79 1.50 -14.33
C SER A 229 4.39 0.32 -13.44
N VAL A 230 4.40 0.50 -12.11
CA VAL A 230 3.94 -0.52 -11.16
C VAL A 230 2.46 -0.35 -10.80
N GLY A 231 1.96 0.88 -10.65
CA GLY A 231 0.56 1.12 -10.29
C GLY A 231 -0.42 1.26 -11.45
N GLY A 232 0.09 1.45 -12.68
CA GLY A 232 -0.70 1.73 -13.87
C GLY A 232 -1.12 3.19 -14.04
N GLY A 233 -2.04 3.42 -14.97
CA GLY A 233 -2.68 4.72 -15.22
C GLY A 233 -1.99 5.64 -16.23
N GLY A 234 -0.95 5.16 -16.92
CA GLY A 234 -0.46 5.73 -18.16
C GLY A 234 -0.67 4.79 -19.36
N ASN A 235 -0.09 5.13 -20.52
CA ASN A 235 -0.31 4.40 -21.76
C ASN A 235 0.52 3.10 -21.86
N GLN A 236 1.60 2.99 -21.08
CA GLN A 236 2.41 1.78 -21.01
C GLN A 236 1.81 0.85 -19.97
N ILE A 237 1.49 -0.38 -20.37
CA ILE A 237 0.80 -1.34 -19.52
C ILE A 237 1.58 -2.64 -19.29
N GLY A 238 2.71 -2.86 -19.97
CA GLY A 238 3.49 -4.11 -19.92
C GLY A 238 3.91 -4.46 -18.49
N LEU A 239 4.45 -3.48 -17.77
CA LEU A 239 4.89 -3.64 -16.38
C LEU A 239 3.72 -3.64 -15.37
N SER A 240 2.73 -2.76 -15.56
CA SER A 240 1.63 -2.59 -14.61
C SER A 240 0.60 -3.71 -14.68
N SER A 241 0.46 -4.36 -15.83
CA SER A 241 -0.34 -5.58 -15.96
C SER A 241 0.21 -6.69 -15.09
N ILE A 242 1.55 -6.86 -15.04
CA ILE A 242 2.19 -7.89 -14.21
C ILE A 242 1.87 -7.66 -12.73
N SER A 243 2.09 -6.46 -12.20
CA SER A 243 1.82 -6.15 -10.79
C SER A 243 0.33 -6.19 -10.45
N LEU A 244 -0.56 -5.73 -11.36
CA LEU A 244 -2.00 -5.83 -11.18
C LEU A 244 -2.45 -7.28 -11.03
N ASN A 245 -2.00 -8.14 -11.95
CA ASN A 245 -2.33 -9.56 -11.93
C ASN A 245 -1.81 -10.23 -10.65
N TRP A 246 -0.62 -9.87 -10.18
CA TRP A 246 -0.04 -10.45 -8.95
C TRP A 246 -0.87 -10.13 -7.70
N VAL A 247 -1.33 -8.87 -7.58
CA VAL A 247 -2.23 -8.48 -6.48
C VAL A 247 -3.63 -9.08 -6.68
N ALA A 248 -4.13 -9.21 -7.90
CA ALA A 248 -5.43 -9.81 -8.18
C ALA A 248 -5.45 -11.31 -7.80
N LEU A 249 -4.40 -12.06 -8.12
CA LEU A 249 -4.25 -13.48 -7.73
C LEU A 249 -4.20 -13.64 -6.21
N GLY A 250 -3.51 -12.74 -5.51
CA GLY A 250 -3.54 -12.70 -4.04
C GLY A 250 -4.95 -12.50 -3.48
N ALA A 251 -5.77 -11.65 -4.13
CA ALA A 251 -7.15 -11.42 -3.71
C ALA A 251 -8.04 -12.64 -3.96
N VAL A 252 -7.90 -13.31 -5.12
CA VAL A 252 -8.63 -14.56 -5.41
C VAL A 252 -8.31 -15.65 -4.40
N ARG A 253 -7.03 -15.79 -4.03
CA ARG A 253 -6.62 -16.73 -2.98
C ARG A 253 -7.17 -16.40 -1.60
N ALA A 254 -7.50 -15.14 -1.36
CA ALA A 254 -8.19 -14.69 -0.16
C ALA A 254 -9.72 -14.79 -0.26
N GLY A 255 -10.27 -15.38 -1.34
CA GLY A 255 -11.71 -15.63 -1.52
C GLY A 255 -12.43 -14.65 -2.45
N LEU A 256 -11.76 -13.60 -2.95
CA LEU A 256 -12.42 -12.61 -3.81
C LEU A 256 -12.68 -13.16 -5.22
N ALA A 257 -13.95 -13.25 -5.64
CA ALA A 257 -14.29 -13.54 -7.02
C ALA A 257 -13.93 -12.35 -7.94
N ILE A 258 -13.25 -12.62 -9.05
CA ILE A 258 -12.85 -11.63 -10.04
C ILE A 258 -13.43 -11.97 -11.41
N ASP A 259 -14.06 -10.99 -12.06
CA ASP A 259 -14.40 -11.05 -13.49
C ASP A 259 -13.13 -10.81 -14.32
N TRP A 260 -12.39 -11.88 -14.57
CA TRP A 260 -11.12 -11.84 -15.30
C TRP A 260 -11.21 -11.25 -16.71
N PRO A 261 -12.26 -11.52 -17.51
CA PRO A 261 -12.49 -10.80 -18.75
C PRO A 261 -12.45 -9.26 -18.64
N GLN A 262 -12.81 -8.66 -17.49
CA GLN A 262 -12.69 -7.21 -17.31
C GLN A 262 -11.26 -6.78 -17.01
N ILE A 263 -10.52 -7.58 -16.22
CA ILE A 263 -9.10 -7.32 -15.97
C ILE A 263 -8.31 -7.44 -17.27
N ASP A 264 -8.59 -8.45 -18.09
CA ASP A 264 -7.88 -8.67 -19.35
C ASP A 264 -8.10 -7.49 -20.31
N LYS A 265 -9.23 -6.77 -20.28
CA LYS A 265 -9.42 -5.56 -21.11
C LYS A 265 -8.42 -4.44 -20.81
N VAL A 266 -7.93 -4.38 -19.57
CA VAL A 266 -7.04 -3.29 -19.11
C VAL A 266 -5.59 -3.75 -18.87
N ALA A 267 -5.36 -5.07 -18.74
CA ALA A 267 -4.08 -5.67 -18.42
C ALA A 267 -3.78 -6.91 -19.29
N TYR A 268 -3.93 -6.74 -20.60
CA TYR A 268 -3.70 -7.78 -21.62
C TYR A 268 -2.24 -7.89 -22.08
N HIS A 269 -1.29 -7.18 -21.49
CA HIS A 269 0.07 -7.21 -22.01
C HIS A 269 1.07 -7.30 -20.88
N PHE A 270 1.87 -8.35 -20.89
CA PHE A 270 2.95 -8.58 -19.94
C PHE A 270 4.25 -8.43 -20.73
N ASP A 271 5.04 -7.41 -20.41
CA ASP A 271 6.34 -7.21 -21.06
C ASP A 271 7.31 -6.61 -20.05
N VAL A 272 8.29 -7.41 -19.64
CA VAL A 272 9.34 -7.00 -18.70
C VAL A 272 10.34 -6.02 -19.31
N THR A 273 10.30 -5.77 -20.63
CA THR A 273 11.17 -4.85 -21.36
C THR A 273 10.53 -3.50 -21.65
N ASP A 274 9.21 -3.36 -21.44
CA ASP A 274 8.44 -2.11 -21.58
C ASP A 274 9.12 -0.94 -20.81
N PRO A 275 8.99 0.33 -21.24
CA PRO A 275 9.70 1.44 -20.63
C PRO A 275 9.46 1.57 -19.13
N LEU A 276 10.53 1.91 -18.41
CA LEU A 276 10.50 2.05 -16.94
C LEU A 276 9.71 3.28 -16.48
N ASP A 277 9.53 4.27 -17.34
CA ASP A 277 8.88 5.54 -17.00
C ASP A 277 7.48 5.63 -17.62
N ASN A 278 6.45 5.51 -16.79
CA ASN A 278 5.06 5.68 -17.19
C ASN A 278 4.47 6.91 -16.51
N LYS A 279 4.35 8.02 -17.26
CA LYS A 279 3.91 9.31 -16.72
C LYS A 279 2.40 9.51 -16.83
N PHE A 280 1.84 10.16 -15.81
CA PHE A 280 0.45 10.63 -15.80
C PHE A 280 0.35 12.01 -16.47
N GLY A 281 -0.01 12.06 -17.75
CA GLY A 281 -0.34 13.30 -18.47
C GLY A 281 0.71 14.42 -18.37
N PRO A 282 0.39 15.65 -18.83
CA PRO A 282 1.30 16.77 -18.69
C PRO A 282 1.37 17.25 -17.23
N VAL A 283 2.56 17.18 -16.64
CA VAL A 283 2.86 17.82 -15.35
C VAL A 283 3.17 19.30 -15.58
N GLY A 284 2.44 20.19 -14.90
CA GLY A 284 2.71 21.64 -14.94
C GLY A 284 4.10 22.01 -14.42
N LEU A 285 4.50 23.27 -14.60
CA LEU A 285 5.84 23.80 -14.27
C LEU A 285 6.33 23.47 -12.85
N SER A 286 5.44 23.49 -11.84
CA SER A 286 5.76 23.12 -10.46
C SER A 286 6.01 21.61 -10.29
N GLY A 287 5.24 20.77 -10.99
CA GLY A 287 5.45 19.33 -11.07
C GLY A 287 6.77 18.98 -11.76
N ALA A 288 7.15 19.72 -12.80
CA ALA A 288 8.44 19.58 -13.46
C ALA A 288 9.62 19.91 -12.54
N LEU A 289 9.53 20.98 -11.73
CA LEU A 289 10.57 21.37 -10.78
C LEU A 289 10.73 20.34 -9.65
N MET A 290 9.64 19.81 -9.11
CA MET A 290 9.67 18.76 -8.08
C MET A 290 10.18 17.42 -8.62
N ASN A 291 9.95 17.14 -9.90
CA ASN A 291 10.50 15.97 -10.59
C ASN A 291 12.02 16.11 -10.87
N ALA A 292 12.60 17.31 -10.78
CA ALA A 292 14.02 17.55 -11.07
C ALA A 292 14.95 17.16 -9.90
N ILE A 293 14.42 17.00 -8.67
CA ILE A 293 15.18 16.53 -7.52
C ILE A 293 14.94 15.03 -7.35
N SER A 294 15.87 14.23 -7.89
CA SER A 294 15.79 12.77 -7.85
C SER A 294 16.74 12.17 -6.80
N ARG A 295 16.25 11.19 -6.05
CA ARG A 295 17.04 10.33 -5.16
C ARG A 295 16.63 8.87 -5.40
N ASP A 296 17.62 8.01 -5.63
CA ASP A 296 17.36 6.57 -5.73
C ASP A 296 16.78 6.02 -4.43
N ARG A 297 15.79 5.14 -4.55
CA ARG A 297 15.20 4.44 -3.42
C ARG A 297 16.18 3.46 -2.79
N ARG A 298 15.92 3.14 -1.52
CA ARG A 298 16.55 1.99 -0.88
C ARG A 298 15.85 0.73 -1.39
N GLY A 299 16.37 0.17 -2.47
CA GLY A 299 15.80 -0.99 -3.15
C GLY A 299 15.92 -2.31 -2.40
N PRO A 300 15.62 -3.43 -3.09
CA PRO A 300 15.55 -4.76 -2.49
C PRO A 300 16.84 -5.13 -1.76
N ALA A 301 16.73 -5.82 -0.63
CA ALA A 301 17.89 -6.32 0.11
C ALA A 301 18.57 -7.52 -0.57
N SER A 302 17.78 -8.34 -1.26
CA SER A 302 18.18 -9.56 -1.95
C SER A 302 17.27 -9.81 -3.15
N VAL A 303 17.64 -10.78 -3.99
CA VAL A 303 16.82 -11.22 -5.13
C VAL A 303 15.49 -11.82 -4.66
N ASP A 304 15.40 -12.34 -3.43
CA ASP A 304 14.16 -12.91 -2.88
C ASP A 304 13.07 -11.86 -2.62
N GLU A 305 13.45 -10.59 -2.44
CA GLU A 305 12.49 -9.50 -2.35
C GLU A 305 12.03 -9.02 -3.74
N MET A 306 12.70 -9.42 -4.82
CA MET A 306 12.36 -9.02 -6.18
C MET A 306 11.25 -9.89 -6.75
N SER A 307 10.37 -9.28 -7.55
CA SER A 307 9.46 -10.02 -8.42
C SER A 307 10.25 -10.76 -9.51
N MET A 308 9.72 -11.88 -10.02
CA MET A 308 10.32 -12.55 -11.18
C MET A 308 10.41 -11.62 -12.39
N ALA A 309 9.48 -10.67 -12.54
CA ALA A 309 9.54 -9.66 -13.60
C ALA A 309 10.79 -8.77 -13.50
N ALA A 310 11.17 -8.36 -12.29
CA ALA A 310 12.39 -7.59 -12.07
C ALA A 310 13.65 -8.43 -12.35
N VAL A 311 13.64 -9.71 -11.96
CA VAL A 311 14.72 -10.66 -12.26
C VAL A 311 14.81 -10.87 -13.77
N ASP A 312 13.73 -11.20 -14.46
CA ASP A 312 13.72 -11.43 -15.91
C ASP A 312 14.17 -10.20 -16.70
N ARG A 313 13.75 -8.99 -16.27
CA ARG A 313 14.23 -7.75 -16.87
C ARG A 313 15.75 -7.62 -16.74
N CYS A 314 16.32 -7.94 -15.58
CA CYS A 314 17.77 -7.94 -15.39
C CYS A 314 18.46 -8.80 -16.46
N PHE A 315 17.88 -9.95 -16.80
CA PHE A 315 18.44 -10.84 -17.81
C PHE A 315 18.21 -10.40 -19.26
N LYS A 316 17.03 -9.87 -19.58
CA LYS A 316 16.70 -9.38 -20.94
C LYS A 316 17.28 -8.01 -21.27
N ALA A 317 17.54 -7.18 -20.27
CA ALA A 317 18.13 -5.84 -20.40
C ALA A 317 19.36 -5.73 -19.48
N PRO A 318 20.56 -6.17 -19.91
CA PRO A 318 21.74 -6.24 -19.05
C PRO A 318 22.14 -4.91 -18.39
N ASP A 319 21.89 -3.78 -19.04
CA ASP A 319 22.15 -2.45 -18.47
C ASP A 319 21.28 -2.14 -17.25
N TYR A 320 20.09 -2.73 -17.16
CA TYR A 320 19.20 -2.60 -16.00
C TYR A 320 19.81 -3.22 -14.74
N ARG A 321 20.67 -4.25 -14.85
CA ARG A 321 21.35 -4.88 -13.69
C ARG A 321 22.24 -3.89 -12.93
N ARG A 322 22.73 -2.86 -13.62
CA ARG A 322 23.61 -1.81 -13.06
C ARG A 322 22.83 -0.70 -12.36
N ASN A 323 21.51 -0.84 -12.22
CA ASN A 323 20.68 0.11 -11.52
C ASN A 323 21.13 0.24 -10.05
N ARG A 324 21.33 1.48 -9.59
CA ARG A 324 21.79 1.77 -8.23
C ARG A 324 20.82 1.27 -7.16
N THR A 325 19.52 1.26 -7.46
CA THR A 325 18.51 0.68 -6.55
C THR A 325 18.71 -0.82 -6.34
N LEU A 326 19.34 -1.54 -7.28
CA LEU A 326 19.62 -2.97 -7.21
C LEU A 326 20.99 -3.31 -6.60
N ALA A 327 21.77 -2.32 -6.15
CA ALA A 327 23.15 -2.53 -5.69
C ALA A 327 23.29 -3.61 -4.59
N ARG A 328 22.28 -3.77 -3.74
CA ARG A 328 22.27 -4.77 -2.65
C ARG A 328 22.00 -6.20 -3.13
N ALA A 329 21.23 -6.35 -4.21
CA ALA A 329 20.96 -7.63 -4.87
C ALA A 329 21.98 -7.95 -5.98
N TYR A 330 22.87 -7.02 -6.31
CA TYR A 330 23.78 -7.10 -7.47
C TYR A 330 24.57 -8.40 -7.53
N HIS A 331 25.26 -8.78 -6.45
CA HIS A 331 26.09 -10.00 -6.46
C HIS A 331 25.27 -11.28 -6.69
N GLN A 332 24.06 -11.35 -6.13
CA GLN A 332 23.15 -12.48 -6.36
C GLN A 332 22.64 -12.50 -7.81
N LEU A 333 22.28 -11.34 -8.38
CA LEU A 333 21.85 -11.23 -9.78
C LEU A 333 22.97 -11.58 -10.78
N HIS A 334 24.22 -11.26 -10.46
CA HIS A 334 25.37 -11.53 -11.31
C HIS A 334 25.89 -12.97 -11.19
N GLY A 335 25.72 -13.60 -10.02
CA GLY A 335 26.07 -15.01 -9.80
C GLY A 335 24.97 -15.99 -10.21
N MET A 336 23.77 -15.51 -10.54
CA MET A 336 22.63 -16.35 -10.90
C MET A 336 22.77 -16.91 -12.32
N ASP A 337 22.74 -18.24 -12.43
CA ASP A 337 22.65 -18.95 -13.70
C ASP A 337 21.18 -19.23 -14.12
N ASP A 338 21.00 -19.77 -15.33
CA ASP A 338 19.68 -20.08 -15.86
C ASP A 338 18.93 -21.16 -15.06
N THR A 339 19.66 -22.13 -14.49
CA THR A 339 19.04 -23.19 -13.68
C THR A 339 18.49 -22.63 -12.38
N GLN A 340 19.27 -21.79 -11.70
CA GLN A 340 18.85 -21.10 -10.48
C GLN A 340 17.66 -20.17 -10.75
N ARG A 341 17.67 -19.45 -11.88
CA ARG A 341 16.56 -18.58 -12.29
C ARG A 341 15.28 -19.38 -12.56
N GLU A 342 15.36 -20.50 -13.26
CA GLU A 342 14.18 -21.33 -13.53
C GLU A 342 13.68 -22.07 -12.28
N ASN A 343 14.56 -22.48 -11.38
CA ASN A 343 14.17 -22.99 -10.06
C ASN A 343 13.44 -21.93 -9.24
N MET A 344 13.93 -20.69 -9.22
CA MET A 344 13.25 -19.56 -8.59
C MET A 344 11.88 -19.31 -9.24
N ARG A 345 11.79 -19.36 -10.58
CA ARG A 345 10.51 -19.23 -11.30
C ARG A 345 9.52 -20.31 -10.90
N ALA A 346 9.95 -21.57 -10.84
CA ALA A 346 9.11 -22.69 -10.45
C ALA A 346 8.61 -22.54 -9.01
N ALA A 347 9.49 -22.17 -8.08
CA ALA A 347 9.12 -21.89 -6.70
C ALA A 347 8.09 -20.75 -6.62
N ARG A 348 8.30 -19.64 -7.33
CA ARG A 348 7.38 -18.50 -7.35
C ARG A 348 6.04 -18.85 -7.97
N LYS A 349 6.00 -19.62 -9.06
CA LYS A 349 4.74 -20.12 -9.65
C LYS A 349 3.92 -20.92 -8.65
N TRP A 350 4.56 -21.80 -7.89
CA TRP A 350 3.90 -22.58 -6.85
C TRP A 350 3.43 -21.68 -5.69
N VAL A 351 4.31 -20.78 -5.23
CA VAL A 351 4.05 -19.83 -4.13
C VAL A 351 2.97 -18.81 -4.48
N ASP A 352 2.85 -18.32 -5.71
CA ASP A 352 1.99 -17.19 -6.10
C ASP A 352 0.82 -17.55 -7.02
N GLY A 353 0.78 -18.77 -7.55
CA GLY A 353 -0.38 -19.29 -8.29
C GLY A 353 -0.41 -18.93 -9.78
N GLY A 354 0.76 -18.71 -10.40
CA GLY A 354 0.86 -18.69 -11.86
C GLY A 354 1.34 -17.37 -12.50
N PHE A 355 0.60 -16.90 -13.50
CA PHE A 355 1.05 -16.23 -14.74
C PHE A 355 1.99 -15.01 -14.66
N THR A 356 2.12 -14.36 -13.52
CA THR A 356 2.97 -13.16 -13.33
C THR A 356 4.47 -13.43 -13.47
N HIS A 357 4.83 -14.69 -13.68
CA HIS A 357 6.20 -15.17 -13.90
C HIS A 357 6.39 -15.71 -15.32
N LEU A 358 5.51 -15.37 -16.27
CA LEU A 358 5.59 -15.73 -17.70
C LEU A 358 5.42 -14.47 -18.56
N PRO A 359 6.43 -13.59 -18.60
CA PRO A 359 6.32 -12.26 -19.20
C PRO A 359 6.34 -12.23 -20.74
N ASP A 360 6.32 -13.38 -21.41
CA ASP A 360 6.29 -13.48 -22.88
C ASP A 360 4.92 -13.93 -23.41
N GLU A 361 3.94 -14.09 -22.52
CA GLU A 361 2.61 -14.51 -22.90
C GLU A 361 1.66 -13.31 -23.03
N VAL A 362 0.90 -13.28 -24.12
CA VAL A 362 0.04 -12.15 -24.48
C VAL A 362 -1.27 -12.16 -23.69
N THR A 363 -1.73 -13.31 -23.20
CA THR A 363 -2.96 -13.41 -22.41
C THR A 363 -2.85 -14.53 -21.40
N ARG A 364 -3.55 -14.42 -20.27
CA ARG A 364 -3.62 -15.53 -19.31
C ARG A 364 -4.41 -16.71 -19.91
N PRO A 365 -3.93 -17.97 -19.81
CA PRO A 365 -4.67 -19.16 -20.20
C PRO A 365 -5.82 -19.35 -19.24
N ARG A 366 -7.01 -19.51 -19.82
CA ARG A 366 -8.30 -19.58 -19.11
C ARG A 366 -8.54 -20.92 -18.41
N GLU A 367 -7.67 -21.88 -18.63
CA GLU A 367 -7.86 -23.31 -18.30
C GLU A 367 -7.57 -23.64 -16.82
N TRP A 368 -7.16 -22.65 -16.02
CA TRP A 368 -6.66 -22.81 -14.64
C TRP A 368 -7.45 -22.03 -13.58
N LEU A 369 -8.60 -21.46 -13.98
CA LEU A 369 -9.62 -20.86 -13.10
C LEU A 369 -10.69 -21.89 -12.80
#